data_AF-A0A917D4X5-F1
#
_entry.id   AF-A0A917D4X5-F1
#
_cell.length_a   1.000
_cell.length_b   1.000
_cell.length_c   1.000
_cell.angle_alpha   90.00
_cell.angle_beta   90.00
_cell.angle_gamma   90.00
#
_symmetry.space_group_name_H-M   'P 1'
#
loop_
_entity.id
_entity.type
_entity.pdbx_description
1 polymer ?
#
loop_
_entity_poly.entity_id
_entity_poly.type
_entity_poly.pdbx_seq_one_letter_code
_entity_poly.pdbx_strand_id
1 'polypeptide(L)'
;MENIIRDYLENNFEPMLAQFTVNDETIMKISNDVHSRLSSLLNRWNDSSFRSTILLHGVEEATHYVPEADIEIKALVTVAIRNSLLEDIASTKEAAKKFGLRRPLISDEQIKNITTNAIVFFNKQNFKSASYKTDSIESDPFGHLSTKFPLAWYVMHKLSQCSNYITFEVPNELRIAHSPLQKHNTSTTSVEVQSGMDPNIDPTLREILLRVKNGEQAFFFSDSFKMITRHPEKLYRVIEEVLNAKAPIVTFNYYISNGYVARRSQLLKVAHSEKDLKYKFTNLKGLRKAHLEIIKKMG
;
A
#
# COMPACT_ATOMS: atom_id res chain seq x y z
N MET A 1 -14.04 -0.10 29.03
CA MET A 1 -14.25 -0.59 27.65
C MET A 1 -12.88 -0.67 27.04
N GLU A 2 -12.49 -1.88 26.66
CA GLU A 2 -11.13 -2.31 26.36
C GLU A 2 -10.58 -1.69 25.07
N ASN A 3 -9.27 -1.51 24.99
CA ASN A 3 -8.60 -1.05 23.77
C ASN A 3 -8.70 -2.17 22.72
N ILE A 4 -9.52 -1.96 21.68
CA ILE A 4 -9.83 -2.98 20.66
C ILE A 4 -8.60 -3.47 19.89
N ILE A 5 -7.52 -2.68 19.85
CA ILE A 5 -6.26 -3.05 19.19
C ILE A 5 -5.55 -4.09 20.05
N ARG A 6 -5.44 -3.84 21.36
CA ARG A 6 -4.84 -4.78 22.31
C ARG A 6 -5.63 -6.08 22.36
N ASP A 7 -6.95 -5.99 22.48
CA ASP A 7 -7.84 -7.16 22.44
C ASP A 7 -7.64 -8.00 21.16
N TYR A 8 -7.56 -7.35 19.99
CA TYR A 8 -7.24 -8.07 18.75
C TYR A 8 -5.87 -8.74 18.80
N LEU A 9 -4.82 -8.01 19.22
CA LEU A 9 -3.46 -8.52 19.20
C LEU A 9 -3.28 -9.70 20.16
N GLU A 10 -3.67 -9.52 21.43
CA GLU A 10 -3.47 -10.47 22.52
C GLU A 10 -4.36 -11.71 22.34
N ASN A 11 -5.62 -11.53 21.96
CA ASN A 11 -6.59 -12.64 21.93
C ASN A 11 -6.76 -13.30 20.55
N ASN A 12 -6.23 -12.71 19.47
CA ASN A 12 -6.41 -13.24 18.11
C ASN A 12 -5.10 -13.32 17.31
N PHE A 13 -4.36 -12.22 17.18
CA PHE A 13 -3.22 -12.16 16.26
C PHE A 13 -2.00 -12.92 16.76
N GLU A 14 -1.55 -12.66 17.99
CA GLU A 14 -0.35 -13.27 18.57
C GLU A 14 -0.50 -14.79 18.78
N PRO A 15 -1.62 -15.30 19.33
CA PRO A 15 -1.82 -16.74 19.46
C PRO A 15 -1.81 -17.44 18.10
N MET A 16 -2.34 -16.80 17.06
CA MET A 16 -2.34 -17.34 15.70
C MET A 16 -0.94 -17.38 15.09
N LEU A 17 -0.10 -16.36 15.31
CA LEU A 17 1.30 -16.40 14.86
C LEU A 17 2.12 -17.47 15.60
N ALA A 18 1.89 -17.66 16.89
CA ALA A 18 2.55 -18.71 17.68
C ALA A 18 2.26 -20.12 17.13
N GLN A 19 1.03 -20.37 16.65
CA GLN A 19 0.67 -21.62 15.98
C GLN A 19 1.48 -21.88 14.70
N PHE A 20 2.03 -20.83 14.08
CA PHE A 20 2.88 -20.93 12.89
C PHE A 20 4.36 -21.05 13.23
N THR A 21 4.71 -21.41 14.48
CA THR A 21 6.09 -21.59 14.96
C THR A 21 6.95 -20.32 14.87
N VAL A 22 6.31 -19.15 14.84
CA VAL A 22 6.99 -17.86 14.95
C VAL A 22 7.43 -17.69 16.41
N ASN A 23 8.68 -17.31 16.64
CA ASN A 23 9.18 -17.09 18.01
C ASN A 23 8.65 -15.78 18.62
N ASP A 24 8.65 -15.71 19.95
CA ASP A 24 8.08 -14.58 20.71
C ASP A 24 8.71 -13.23 20.36
N GLU A 25 10.02 -13.18 20.12
CA GLU A 25 10.71 -11.94 19.71
C GLU A 25 10.18 -11.41 18.36
N THR A 26 9.94 -12.31 17.41
CA THR A 26 9.41 -11.98 16.09
C THR A 26 7.93 -11.60 16.17
N ILE A 27 7.15 -12.33 16.97
CA ILE A 27 5.74 -12.00 17.25
C ILE A 27 5.66 -10.59 17.81
N MET A 28 6.42 -10.27 18.86
CA MET A 28 6.44 -8.95 19.49
C MET A 28 6.80 -7.84 18.48
N LYS A 29 7.81 -8.03 17.62
CA LYS A 29 8.18 -7.05 16.59
C LYS A 29 7.04 -6.79 15.60
N ILE A 30 6.38 -7.84 15.13
CA ILE A 30 5.28 -7.72 14.16
C ILE A 30 4.04 -7.12 14.85
N SER A 31 3.71 -7.55 16.06
CA SER A 31 2.63 -6.99 16.87
C SER A 31 2.80 -5.50 17.11
N ASN A 32 4.03 -5.04 17.41
CA ASN A 32 4.30 -3.62 17.62
C ASN A 32 4.11 -2.79 16.34
N ASP A 33 4.50 -3.30 15.17
CA ASP A 33 4.25 -2.64 13.87
C ASP A 33 2.74 -2.62 13.54
N VAL A 34 2.03 -3.73 13.74
CA VAL A 34 0.58 -3.81 13.53
C VAL A 34 -0.16 -2.88 14.51
N HIS A 35 0.24 -2.85 15.78
CA HIS A 35 -0.30 -1.92 16.79
C HIS A 35 -0.10 -0.48 16.35
N SER A 36 1.11 -0.10 15.93
CA SER A 36 1.43 1.26 15.50
C SER A 36 0.58 1.69 14.29
N ARG A 37 0.39 0.80 13.32
CA ARG A 37 -0.44 1.05 12.12
C ARG A 37 -1.93 1.16 12.45
N LEU A 38 -2.45 0.24 13.26
CA LEU A 38 -3.84 0.25 13.70
C LEU A 38 -4.13 1.49 14.54
N SER A 39 -3.25 1.81 15.50
CA SER A 39 -3.38 2.98 16.37
C SER A 39 -3.33 4.26 15.54
N SER A 40 -2.36 4.35 14.61
CA SER A 40 -2.31 5.44 13.64
C SER A 40 -3.66 5.61 12.93
N LEU A 41 -4.21 4.59 12.29
CA LEU A 41 -5.50 4.71 11.59
C LEU A 41 -6.69 5.01 12.52
N LEU A 42 -6.79 4.34 13.66
CA LEU A 42 -7.94 4.44 14.55
C LEU A 42 -7.97 5.76 15.33
N ASN A 43 -6.82 6.32 15.73
CA ASN A 43 -6.73 7.62 16.41
C ASN A 43 -7.34 8.75 15.56
N ARG A 44 -7.27 8.62 14.23
CA ARG A 44 -7.85 9.58 13.29
C ARG A 44 -8.98 8.98 12.47
N TRP A 45 -9.67 7.96 12.97
CA TRP A 45 -10.75 7.32 12.23
C TRP A 45 -11.86 8.30 11.84
N ASN A 46 -12.12 9.31 12.68
CA ASN A 46 -13.14 10.33 12.43
C ASN A 46 -12.66 11.44 11.47
N ASP A 47 -11.37 11.50 11.14
CA ASP A 47 -10.87 12.34 10.04
C ASP A 47 -11.05 11.58 8.73
N SER A 48 -12.16 11.87 8.04
CA SER A 48 -12.49 11.23 6.77
C SER A 48 -11.44 11.46 5.68
N SER A 49 -10.78 12.62 5.67
CA SER A 49 -9.76 12.96 4.66
C SER A 49 -8.53 12.10 4.86
N PHE A 50 -8.04 12.02 6.10
CA PHE A 50 -6.95 11.13 6.44
C PHE A 50 -7.31 9.66 6.17
N ARG A 51 -8.46 9.22 6.70
CA ARG A 51 -8.91 7.83 6.61
C ARG A 51 -9.03 7.36 5.16
N SER A 52 -9.77 8.07 4.31
CA SER A 52 -9.97 7.66 2.92
C SER A 52 -8.66 7.63 2.13
N THR A 53 -7.76 8.58 2.41
CA THR A 53 -6.48 8.72 1.72
C THR A 53 -5.53 7.56 2.05
N ILE A 54 -5.44 7.15 3.33
CA ILE A 54 -4.59 6.02 3.73
C ILE A 54 -5.21 4.68 3.33
N LEU A 55 -6.52 4.49 3.55
CA LEU A 55 -7.18 3.22 3.21
C LEU A 55 -7.11 2.91 1.71
N LEU A 56 -7.05 3.94 0.85
CA LEU A 56 -6.88 3.79 -0.59
C LEU A 56 -5.70 2.88 -0.99
N HIS A 57 -4.63 2.83 -0.19
CA HIS A 57 -3.45 2.00 -0.48
C HIS A 57 -3.82 0.51 -0.58
N GLY A 58 -4.78 0.09 0.23
CA GLY A 58 -5.22 -1.30 0.31
C GLY A 58 -6.39 -1.64 -0.61
N VAL A 59 -7.10 -0.66 -1.19
CA VAL A 59 -8.39 -0.89 -1.86
C VAL A 59 -8.30 -1.86 -3.05
N GLU A 60 -7.23 -1.79 -3.85
CA GLU A 60 -7.04 -2.70 -5.00
C GLU A 60 -6.98 -4.17 -4.58
N GLU A 61 -6.40 -4.44 -3.42
CA GLU A 61 -6.25 -5.78 -2.86
C GLU A 61 -7.48 -6.18 -2.02
N ALA A 62 -7.93 -5.29 -1.14
CA ALA A 62 -9.06 -5.47 -0.23
C ALA A 62 -10.39 -5.79 -0.92
N THR A 63 -10.58 -5.28 -2.15
CA THR A 63 -11.80 -5.54 -2.94
C THR A 63 -12.04 -7.04 -3.18
N HIS A 64 -10.98 -7.85 -3.18
CA HIS A 64 -11.04 -9.29 -3.49
C HIS A 64 -10.87 -10.18 -2.26
N TYR A 65 -10.85 -9.60 -1.07
CA TYR A 65 -10.75 -10.33 0.19
C TYR A 65 -12.13 -10.79 0.67
N VAL A 66 -12.11 -11.94 1.37
CA VAL A 66 -13.26 -12.57 2.02
C VAL A 66 -13.04 -12.55 3.55
N PRO A 67 -14.11 -12.57 4.37
CA PRO A 67 -15.54 -12.53 4.00
C PRO A 67 -15.97 -11.17 3.45
N GLU A 68 -17.22 -11.08 2.99
CA GLU A 68 -17.80 -9.77 2.66
C GLU A 68 -17.93 -8.89 3.92
N ALA A 69 -17.46 -7.66 3.77
CA ALA A 69 -17.44 -6.61 4.78
C ALA A 69 -17.34 -5.26 4.07
N ASP A 70 -17.56 -4.17 4.81
CA ASP A 70 -17.35 -2.82 4.29
C ASP A 70 -15.91 -2.68 3.75
N ILE A 71 -15.75 -2.01 2.60
CA ILE A 71 -14.46 -1.84 1.95
C ILE A 71 -13.46 -1.09 2.83
N GLU A 72 -13.91 -0.16 3.70
CA GLU A 72 -13.04 0.51 4.66
C GLU A 72 -12.47 -0.48 5.68
N ILE A 73 -13.24 -1.48 6.11
CA ILE A 73 -12.75 -2.54 7.02
C ILE A 73 -11.75 -3.44 6.31
N LYS A 74 -12.08 -3.91 5.10
CA LYS A 74 -11.16 -4.74 4.31
C LYS A 74 -9.86 -3.99 4.02
N ALA A 75 -9.95 -2.71 3.66
CA ALA A 75 -8.79 -1.85 3.42
C ALA A 75 -7.99 -1.58 4.70
N LEU A 76 -8.63 -1.38 5.86
CA LEU A 76 -7.94 -1.24 7.14
C LEU A 76 -7.07 -2.46 7.43
N VAL A 77 -7.64 -3.66 7.30
CA VAL A 77 -6.90 -4.92 7.48
C VAL A 77 -5.75 -5.03 6.48
N THR A 78 -5.98 -4.68 5.22
CA THR A 78 -4.91 -4.69 4.21
C THR A 78 -3.78 -3.75 4.60
N VAL A 79 -4.07 -2.50 4.95
CA VAL A 79 -3.06 -1.46 5.20
C VAL A 79 -2.35 -1.64 6.54
N ALA A 80 -3.06 -2.07 7.59
CA ALA A 80 -2.50 -2.15 8.93
C ALA A 80 -1.91 -3.52 9.28
N ILE A 81 -2.41 -4.61 8.68
CA ILE A 81 -2.01 -5.98 9.04
C ILE A 81 -1.29 -6.64 7.88
N ARG A 82 -1.82 -6.59 6.65
CA ARG A 82 -1.15 -7.23 5.50
C ARG A 82 0.06 -6.45 5.00
N ASN A 83 0.00 -5.13 5.06
CA ASN A 83 1.12 -4.24 4.77
C ASN A 83 1.89 -3.92 6.04
N SER A 84 2.17 -4.94 6.85
CA SER A 84 2.98 -4.85 8.07
C SER A 84 4.25 -5.69 7.93
N LEU A 85 5.10 -5.70 8.96
CA LEU A 85 6.25 -6.59 9.07
C LEU A 85 5.90 -8.10 8.95
N LEU A 86 4.61 -8.46 9.04
CA LEU A 86 4.10 -9.77 8.67
C LEU A 86 4.54 -10.21 7.26
N GLU A 87 4.63 -9.27 6.31
CA GLU A 87 5.05 -9.58 4.94
C GLU A 87 6.48 -10.10 4.88
N ASP A 88 7.39 -9.61 5.72
CA ASP A 88 8.81 -9.98 5.66
C ASP A 88 9.04 -11.44 6.08
N ILE A 89 8.19 -11.98 6.94
CA ILE A 89 8.26 -13.38 7.36
C ILE A 89 7.42 -14.31 6.47
N ALA A 90 6.73 -13.77 5.47
CA ALA A 90 5.85 -14.49 4.55
C ALA A 90 6.32 -14.48 3.09
N SER A 91 7.11 -13.48 2.67
CA SER A 91 7.41 -13.23 1.25
C SER A 91 8.71 -13.84 0.75
N THR A 92 9.87 -13.31 1.18
CA THR A 92 11.19 -13.66 0.62
C THR A 92 12.14 -14.22 1.66
N LYS A 93 13.15 -14.98 1.21
CA LYS A 93 14.19 -15.51 2.12
C LYS A 93 15.04 -14.39 2.69
N GLU A 94 15.32 -13.37 1.90
CA GLU A 94 16.12 -12.20 2.23
C GLU A 94 15.43 -11.36 3.32
N ALA A 95 14.12 -11.17 3.19
CA ALA A 95 13.30 -10.51 4.20
C ALA A 95 13.25 -11.32 5.50
N ALA A 96 12.98 -12.63 5.40
CA ALA A 96 12.92 -13.51 6.56
C ALA A 96 14.25 -13.55 7.34
N LYS A 97 15.39 -13.47 6.66
CA LYS A 97 16.72 -13.39 7.29
C LYS A 97 16.89 -12.16 8.19
N LYS A 98 16.22 -11.02 7.89
CA LYS A 98 16.23 -9.83 8.76
C LYS A 98 15.63 -10.12 10.15
N PHE A 99 14.81 -11.17 10.26
CA PHE A 99 14.22 -11.68 11.50
C PHE A 99 14.98 -12.90 12.07
N GLY A 100 16.18 -13.21 11.56
CA GLY A 100 16.94 -14.39 11.97
C GLY A 100 16.38 -15.72 11.44
N LEU A 101 15.46 -15.67 10.48
CA LEU A 101 14.81 -16.86 9.92
C LEU A 101 15.55 -17.38 8.69
N ARG A 102 15.60 -18.71 8.51
CA ARG A 102 16.23 -19.34 7.34
C ARG A 102 15.37 -19.28 6.07
N ARG A 103 14.05 -19.16 6.24
CA ARG A 103 13.04 -19.12 5.18
C ARG A 103 11.77 -18.45 5.73
N PRO A 104 10.85 -17.99 4.85
CA PRO A 104 9.50 -17.60 5.29
C PRO A 104 8.84 -18.70 6.10
N LEU A 105 8.13 -18.32 7.16
CA LEU A 105 7.43 -19.24 8.06
C LEU A 105 5.93 -19.31 7.75
N ILE A 106 5.40 -18.31 7.06
CA ILE A 106 3.98 -18.19 6.78
C ILE A 106 3.74 -18.36 5.29
N SER A 107 2.86 -19.31 4.96
CA SER A 107 2.38 -19.57 3.60
C SER A 107 1.28 -18.59 3.18
N ASP A 108 1.02 -18.50 1.87
CA ASP A 108 -0.10 -17.73 1.32
C ASP A 108 -1.46 -18.12 1.90
N GLU A 109 -1.65 -19.40 2.26
CA GLU A 109 -2.89 -19.87 2.88
C GLU A 109 -3.03 -19.35 4.31
N GLN A 110 -1.96 -19.45 5.11
CA GLN A 110 -1.95 -18.90 6.48
C GLN A 110 -2.15 -17.38 6.47
N ILE A 111 -1.55 -16.68 5.51
CA ILE A 111 -1.78 -15.25 5.28
C ILE A 111 -3.26 -14.94 4.99
N LYS A 112 -3.92 -15.74 4.13
CA LYS A 112 -5.36 -15.59 3.87
C LYS A 112 -6.17 -15.81 5.14
N ASN A 113 -5.81 -16.79 5.97
CA ASN A 113 -6.47 -17.06 7.24
C ASN A 113 -6.32 -15.90 8.22
N ILE A 114 -5.11 -15.35 8.39
CA ILE A 114 -4.86 -14.14 9.19
C ILE A 114 -5.75 -12.98 8.71
N THR A 115 -5.77 -12.73 7.40
CA THR A 115 -6.57 -11.66 6.80
C THR A 115 -8.06 -11.84 7.06
N THR A 116 -8.56 -13.04 6.84
CA THR A 116 -9.98 -13.41 7.00
C THR A 116 -10.41 -13.22 8.45
N ASN A 117 -9.61 -13.72 9.40
CA ASN A 117 -9.88 -13.60 10.83
C ASN A 117 -9.87 -12.14 11.29
N ALA A 118 -8.91 -11.33 10.81
CA ALA A 118 -8.87 -9.90 11.08
C ALA A 118 -10.11 -9.18 10.57
N ILE A 119 -10.56 -9.46 9.34
CA ILE A 119 -11.78 -8.87 8.78
C ILE A 119 -12.98 -9.26 9.65
N VAL A 120 -13.12 -10.54 10.02
CA VAL A 120 -14.22 -11.02 10.89
C VAL A 120 -14.22 -10.30 12.24
N PHE A 121 -13.05 -10.11 12.85
CA PHE A 121 -12.92 -9.42 14.13
C PHE A 121 -13.34 -7.94 14.00
N PHE A 122 -12.73 -7.22 13.06
CA PHE A 122 -12.90 -5.77 12.93
C PHE A 122 -14.27 -5.37 12.37
N ASN A 123 -14.92 -6.22 11.59
CA ASN A 123 -16.27 -5.97 11.07
C ASN A 123 -17.35 -5.92 12.17
N LYS A 124 -17.04 -6.40 13.39
CA LYS A 124 -17.95 -6.35 14.55
C LYS A 124 -17.76 -5.10 15.42
N GLN A 125 -16.76 -4.27 15.12
CA GLN A 125 -16.33 -3.17 15.99
C GLN A 125 -16.95 -1.84 15.60
N ASN A 126 -17.14 -0.95 16.58
CA ASN A 126 -17.52 0.44 16.34
C ASN A 126 -16.29 1.37 16.41
N PHE A 127 -15.69 1.63 15.26
CA PHE A 127 -14.47 2.43 15.16
C PHE A 127 -14.63 3.91 15.52
N LYS A 128 -15.82 4.50 15.29
CA LYS A 128 -16.07 5.89 15.69
C LYS A 128 -15.97 6.06 17.20
N SER A 129 -16.43 5.06 17.97
CA SER A 129 -16.32 5.08 19.43
C SER A 129 -14.95 4.58 19.93
N ALA A 130 -14.31 3.69 19.19
CA ALA A 130 -13.00 3.13 19.55
C ALA A 130 -11.84 4.12 19.36
N SER A 131 -11.96 5.10 18.45
CA SER A 131 -10.93 6.12 18.19
C SER A 131 -10.51 6.94 19.41
N TYR A 132 -11.36 6.98 20.45
CA TYR A 132 -11.10 7.71 21.70
C TYR A 132 -10.39 6.87 22.77
N LYS A 133 -10.08 5.60 22.50
CA LYS A 133 -9.63 4.60 23.49
C LYS A 133 -8.36 3.86 23.07
N THR A 134 -7.63 4.46 22.16
CA THR A 134 -6.39 3.95 21.60
C THR A 134 -5.19 4.48 22.37
N ASP A 135 -4.09 3.74 22.29
CA ASP A 135 -2.88 4.12 23.00
C ASP A 135 -2.15 5.27 22.29
N SER A 136 -1.19 5.87 23.00
CA SER A 136 -0.16 6.70 22.38
C SER A 136 0.63 5.88 21.35
N ILE A 137 0.93 6.51 20.22
CA ILE A 137 1.69 5.89 19.14
C ILE A 137 3.17 6.25 19.34
N GLU A 138 4.03 5.25 19.49
CA GLU A 138 5.49 5.48 19.58
C GLU A 138 6.09 5.89 18.23
N SER A 139 5.64 5.26 17.14
CA SER A 139 6.06 5.56 15.77
C SER A 139 4.86 5.58 14.85
N ASP A 140 4.50 6.75 14.31
CA ASP A 140 3.35 6.90 13.42
C ASP A 140 3.76 6.70 11.95
N PRO A 141 3.44 5.54 11.33
CA PRO A 141 3.85 5.23 9.96
C PRO A 141 3.13 6.08 8.89
N PHE A 142 2.06 6.78 9.26
CA PHE A 142 1.21 7.51 8.32
C PHE A 142 1.10 9.01 8.62
N GLY A 143 1.27 9.44 9.88
CA GLY A 143 0.98 10.79 10.34
C GLY A 143 1.82 11.90 9.72
N HIS A 144 3.00 11.57 9.22
CA HIS A 144 3.93 12.52 8.60
C HIS A 144 3.84 12.55 7.06
N LEU A 145 3.02 11.69 6.45
CA LEU A 145 2.98 11.58 4.98
C LEU A 145 2.47 12.85 4.30
N SER A 146 1.48 13.53 4.91
CA SER A 146 0.90 14.75 4.35
C SER A 146 1.88 15.92 4.34
N THR A 147 2.79 16.00 5.31
CA THR A 147 3.79 17.06 5.40
C THR A 147 5.05 16.74 4.61
N LYS A 148 5.47 15.46 4.58
CA LYS A 148 6.67 15.00 3.88
C LYS A 148 6.49 14.86 2.37
N PHE A 149 5.28 14.51 1.92
CA PHE A 149 4.93 14.31 0.51
C PHE A 149 3.57 14.97 0.18
N PRO A 150 3.52 16.31 0.20
CA PRO A 150 2.26 17.05 0.11
C PRO A 150 1.56 16.90 -1.25
N LEU A 151 2.30 16.80 -2.36
CA LEU A 151 1.70 16.61 -3.68
C LEU A 151 1.09 15.21 -3.80
N ALA A 152 1.83 14.19 -3.40
CA ALA A 152 1.35 12.81 -3.37
C ALA A 152 0.12 12.69 -2.47
N TRP A 153 0.16 13.28 -1.26
CA TRP A 153 -0.98 13.31 -0.36
C TRP A 153 -2.21 13.96 -0.98
N TYR A 154 -2.06 15.15 -1.54
CA TYR A 154 -3.16 15.89 -2.15
C TYR A 154 -3.81 15.08 -3.29
N VAL A 155 -3.00 14.52 -4.19
CA VAL A 155 -3.51 13.75 -5.33
C VAL A 155 -4.12 12.42 -4.90
N MET A 156 -3.52 11.72 -3.92
CA MET A 156 -4.09 10.49 -3.35
C MET A 156 -5.42 10.76 -2.65
N HIS A 157 -5.54 11.90 -1.96
CA HIS A 157 -6.81 12.33 -1.39
C HIS A 157 -7.87 12.53 -2.49
N LYS A 158 -7.53 13.22 -3.59
CA LYS A 158 -8.44 13.34 -4.75
C LYS A 158 -8.84 11.99 -5.32
N LEU A 159 -7.89 11.05 -5.47
CA LEU A 159 -8.20 9.69 -5.92
C LEU A 159 -9.10 8.94 -4.94
N SER A 160 -8.96 9.17 -3.62
CA SER A 160 -9.81 8.51 -2.61
C SER A 160 -11.28 8.91 -2.72
N GLN A 161 -11.55 10.14 -3.19
CA GLN A 161 -12.91 10.66 -3.44
C GLN A 161 -13.43 10.29 -4.84
N CYS A 162 -12.59 9.67 -5.67
CA CYS A 162 -12.90 9.40 -7.07
C CYS A 162 -13.67 8.07 -7.21
N SER A 163 -14.96 8.17 -7.53
CA SER A 163 -15.75 7.02 -8.00
C SER A 163 -15.47 6.68 -9.47
N ASN A 164 -15.00 7.67 -10.24
CA ASN A 164 -14.90 7.57 -11.69
C ASN A 164 -13.73 8.37 -12.26
N TYR A 165 -13.83 9.70 -12.28
CA TYR A 165 -12.70 10.59 -12.52
C TYR A 165 -12.93 11.92 -11.81
N ILE A 166 -11.84 12.63 -11.48
CA ILE A 166 -11.88 13.99 -10.92
C ILE A 166 -10.80 14.81 -11.63
N THR A 167 -11.18 16.01 -12.09
CA THR A 167 -10.25 17.06 -12.50
C THR A 167 -10.05 18.05 -11.36
N PHE A 168 -8.85 18.58 -11.22
CA PHE A 168 -8.53 19.54 -10.16
C PHE A 168 -7.33 20.39 -10.56
N GLU A 169 -7.10 21.47 -9.81
CA GLU A 169 -5.86 22.21 -9.90
C GLU A 169 -4.92 21.78 -8.77
N VAL A 170 -3.63 21.70 -9.10
CA VAL A 170 -2.56 21.43 -8.13
C VAL A 170 -2.00 22.77 -7.67
N PRO A 171 -2.13 23.12 -6.38
CA PRO A 171 -1.50 24.32 -5.85
C PRO A 171 0.02 24.27 -6.05
N ASN A 172 0.62 25.40 -6.45
CA ASN A 172 2.04 25.44 -6.83
C ASN A 172 2.96 25.16 -5.64
N GLU A 173 2.55 25.54 -4.44
CA GLU A 173 3.23 25.35 -3.16
C GLU A 173 3.42 23.88 -2.77
N LEU A 174 2.63 22.96 -3.35
CA LEU A 174 2.78 21.53 -3.07
C LEU A 174 3.89 20.89 -3.90
N ARG A 175 4.39 21.56 -4.95
CA ARG A 175 5.46 21.02 -5.80
C ARG A 175 6.80 21.22 -5.10
N ILE A 176 7.36 20.14 -4.58
CA ILE A 176 8.66 20.15 -3.92
C ILE A 176 9.75 19.75 -4.92
N ALA A 177 10.81 20.57 -5.00
CA ALA A 177 12.04 20.17 -5.66
C ALA A 177 12.76 19.11 -4.80
N HIS A 178 12.62 17.83 -5.15
CA HIS A 178 13.39 16.78 -4.49
C HIS A 178 14.86 16.78 -4.94
N SER A 179 15.75 16.49 -3.98
CA SER A 179 17.16 16.26 -4.26
C SER A 179 17.34 15.26 -5.40
N PRO A 180 18.31 15.49 -6.31
CA PRO A 180 18.53 14.59 -7.42
C PRO A 180 18.81 13.17 -6.94
N LEU A 181 18.05 12.20 -7.48
CA LEU A 181 18.41 10.79 -7.38
C LEU A 181 19.82 10.63 -7.97
N GLN A 182 20.78 10.24 -7.14
CA GLN A 182 22.12 9.92 -7.62
C GLN A 182 22.09 8.62 -8.40
N LYS A 183 22.80 8.59 -9.54
CA LYS A 183 23.04 7.37 -10.30
C LYS A 183 23.90 6.43 -9.46
N HIS A 184 23.41 5.23 -9.18
CA HIS A 184 24.25 4.14 -8.69
C HIS A 184 24.71 3.30 -9.89
N ASN A 185 26.02 3.14 -10.03
CA ASN A 185 26.61 2.22 -11.00
C ASN A 185 26.58 0.80 -10.41
N THR A 186 25.43 0.14 -10.48
CA THR A 186 25.33 -1.30 -10.17
C THR A 186 24.74 -2.01 -11.38
N SER A 187 25.62 -2.61 -12.17
CA SER A 187 25.31 -3.34 -13.40
C SER A 187 24.89 -4.77 -13.09
N THR A 188 23.75 -4.96 -12.43
CA THR A 188 23.18 -6.30 -12.23
C THR A 188 21.69 -6.28 -12.58
N THR A 189 21.38 -6.72 -13.80
CA THR A 189 20.05 -6.98 -14.35
C THR A 189 19.44 -8.29 -13.83
N SER A 190 19.60 -8.58 -12.53
CA SER A 190 18.84 -9.65 -11.89
C SER A 190 17.48 -9.10 -11.46
N VAL A 191 16.40 -9.86 -11.67
CA VAL A 191 15.10 -9.58 -11.05
C VAL A 191 15.28 -9.66 -9.53
N GLU A 192 15.38 -8.51 -8.87
CA GLU A 192 15.49 -8.45 -7.41
C GLU A 192 14.10 -8.65 -6.80
N VAL A 193 13.86 -9.83 -6.22
CA VAL A 193 12.67 -10.07 -5.40
C VAL A 193 12.94 -9.54 -3.99
N GLN A 194 12.59 -8.27 -3.77
CA GLN A 194 12.81 -7.58 -2.50
C GLN A 194 11.59 -7.67 -1.57
N SER A 195 11.85 -7.44 -0.28
CA SER A 195 10.79 -7.22 0.72
C SER A 195 9.88 -6.07 0.30
N GLY A 196 8.57 -6.30 0.37
CA GLY A 196 7.57 -5.24 0.16
C GLY A 196 7.62 -4.14 1.23
N MET A 197 8.22 -4.41 2.38
CA MET A 197 8.33 -3.51 3.53
C MET A 197 9.67 -2.78 3.62
N ASP A 198 10.60 -3.02 2.69
CA ASP A 198 11.86 -2.28 2.67
C ASP A 198 11.60 -0.78 2.40
N PRO A 199 12.02 0.13 3.29
CA PRO A 199 11.81 1.57 3.10
C PRO A 199 12.65 2.15 1.94
N ASN A 200 13.67 1.43 1.47
CA ASN A 200 14.61 1.95 0.50
C ASN A 200 14.13 1.80 -0.95
N ILE A 201 14.47 2.78 -1.78
CA ILE A 201 14.33 2.67 -3.25
C ILE A 201 15.44 1.77 -3.76
N ASP A 202 15.06 0.58 -4.22
CA ASP A 202 15.94 -0.42 -4.82
C ASP A 202 16.48 0.03 -6.19
N PRO A 203 17.54 -0.61 -6.71
CA PRO A 203 18.18 -0.20 -7.96
C PRO A 203 17.24 -0.20 -9.17
N THR A 204 16.38 -1.21 -9.30
CA THR A 204 15.43 -1.32 -10.42
C THR A 204 14.39 -0.21 -10.38
N LEU A 205 13.76 0.02 -9.22
CA LEU A 205 12.81 1.11 -9.04
C LEU A 205 13.47 2.48 -9.27
N ARG A 206 14.71 2.66 -8.80
CA ARG A 206 15.49 3.88 -9.02
C ARG A 206 15.72 4.17 -10.49
N GLU A 207 16.09 3.15 -11.27
CA GLU A 207 16.30 3.31 -12.71
C GLU A 207 15.01 3.76 -13.41
N ILE A 208 13.88 3.16 -13.09
CA ILE A 208 12.57 3.55 -13.62
C ILE A 208 12.26 5.01 -13.26
N LEU A 209 12.44 5.40 -11.99
CA LEU A 209 12.22 6.77 -11.54
C LEU A 209 13.13 7.78 -12.25
N LEU A 210 14.39 7.42 -12.49
CA LEU A 210 15.33 8.25 -13.25
C LEU A 210 14.89 8.45 -14.70
N ARG A 211 14.45 7.37 -15.39
CA ARG A 211 13.94 7.46 -16.77
C ARG A 211 12.70 8.34 -16.84
N VAL A 212 11.78 8.21 -15.89
CA VAL A 212 10.59 9.08 -15.80
C VAL A 212 10.99 10.53 -15.56
N LYS A 213 11.90 10.78 -14.60
CA LYS A 213 12.40 12.11 -14.27
C LYS A 213 13.09 12.81 -15.44
N ASN A 214 13.85 12.06 -16.23
CA ASN A 214 14.56 12.57 -17.40
C ASN A 214 13.65 12.72 -18.65
N GLY A 215 12.37 12.32 -18.57
CA GLY A 215 11.45 12.33 -19.71
C GLY A 215 11.71 11.21 -20.73
N GLU A 216 12.59 10.27 -20.43
CA GLU A 216 12.86 9.07 -21.26
C GLU A 216 11.69 8.09 -21.21
N GLN A 217 10.90 8.12 -20.13
CA GLN A 217 9.70 7.33 -19.95
C GLN A 217 8.51 8.23 -19.62
N ALA A 218 7.45 8.18 -20.44
CA ALA A 218 6.33 9.12 -20.35
C ALA A 218 5.39 8.92 -19.14
N PHE A 219 5.46 7.78 -18.45
CA PHE A 219 4.60 7.44 -17.30
C PHE A 219 5.25 6.37 -16.41
N PHE A 220 4.89 6.34 -15.14
CA PHE A 220 5.22 5.23 -14.24
C PHE A 220 4.09 4.20 -14.24
N PHE A 221 4.41 2.90 -14.34
CA PHE A 221 3.42 1.84 -14.30
C PHE A 221 3.76 0.76 -13.27
N SER A 222 2.74 0.25 -12.57
CA SER A 222 2.80 -0.97 -11.77
C SER A 222 1.43 -1.65 -11.76
N ASP A 223 1.35 -2.95 -11.50
CA ASP A 223 0.06 -3.67 -11.52
C ASP A 223 -0.96 -3.12 -10.49
N SER A 224 -0.46 -2.74 -9.32
CA SER A 224 -1.19 -2.17 -8.17
C SER A 224 -0.22 -1.50 -7.19
N PHE A 225 -0.71 -0.75 -6.20
CA PHE A 225 0.15 -0.10 -5.20
C PHE A 225 1.06 -1.08 -4.44
N LYS A 226 0.56 -2.25 -4.04
CA LYS A 226 1.39 -3.24 -3.33
C LYS A 226 2.57 -3.76 -4.16
N MET A 227 2.45 -3.72 -5.49
CA MET A 227 3.51 -4.10 -6.43
C MET A 227 4.53 -2.98 -6.64
N ILE A 228 4.24 -1.76 -6.17
CA ILE A 228 5.25 -0.72 -5.97
C ILE A 228 5.96 -0.99 -4.64
N THR A 229 5.19 -1.07 -3.55
CA THR A 229 5.67 -1.39 -2.20
C THR A 229 4.47 -1.52 -1.24
N ARG A 230 4.67 -2.20 -0.11
CA ARG A 230 3.78 -2.17 1.06
C ARG A 230 4.20 -1.13 2.11
N HIS A 231 5.41 -0.57 1.99
CA HIS A 231 5.91 0.48 2.88
C HIS A 231 5.29 1.85 2.51
N PRO A 232 4.55 2.49 3.42
CA PRO A 232 3.78 3.70 3.11
C PRO A 232 4.67 4.87 2.68
N GLU A 233 5.78 5.11 3.37
CA GLU A 233 6.67 6.22 3.02
C GLU A 233 7.29 6.07 1.62
N LYS A 234 7.73 4.85 1.26
CA LYS A 234 8.28 4.53 -0.06
C LYS A 234 7.22 4.72 -1.15
N LEU A 235 5.96 4.33 -0.89
CA LEU A 235 4.86 4.54 -1.82
C LEU A 235 4.64 6.03 -2.10
N TYR A 236 4.57 6.87 -1.05
CA TYR A 236 4.35 8.31 -1.22
C TYR A 236 5.54 8.98 -1.88
N ARG A 237 6.75 8.58 -1.53
CA ARG A 237 7.97 9.07 -2.19
C ARG A 237 7.95 8.78 -3.69
N VAL A 238 7.61 7.56 -4.10
CA VAL A 238 7.48 7.20 -5.53
C VAL A 238 6.42 8.09 -6.20
N ILE A 239 5.26 8.23 -5.57
CA ILE A 239 4.17 9.04 -6.14
C ILE A 239 4.60 10.50 -6.30
N GLU A 240 5.20 11.06 -5.26
CA GLU A 240 5.68 12.43 -5.21
C GLU A 240 6.75 12.70 -6.28
N GLU A 241 7.74 11.82 -6.42
CA GLU A 241 8.82 11.97 -7.41
C GLU A 241 8.28 11.92 -8.85
N VAL A 242 7.36 11.00 -9.15
CA VAL A 242 6.75 10.88 -10.50
C VAL A 242 5.88 12.10 -10.83
N LEU A 243 5.06 12.57 -9.89
CA LEU A 243 4.21 13.73 -10.11
C LEU A 243 5.01 15.04 -10.24
N ASN A 244 6.12 15.19 -9.51
CA ASN A 244 7.03 16.33 -9.69
C ASN A 244 7.76 16.29 -11.04
N ALA A 245 7.99 15.10 -11.61
CA ALA A 245 8.45 14.93 -12.99
C ALA A 245 7.36 15.22 -14.05
N LYS A 246 6.14 15.62 -13.62
CA LYS A 246 4.97 15.86 -14.48
C LYS A 246 4.52 14.64 -15.30
N ALA A 247 4.87 13.44 -14.84
CA ALA A 247 4.43 12.19 -15.44
C ALA A 247 3.24 11.60 -14.65
N PRO A 248 2.34 10.85 -15.30
CA PRO A 248 1.29 10.12 -14.61
C PRO A 248 1.81 8.80 -14.03
N ILE A 249 1.13 8.35 -12.97
CA ILE A 249 1.25 7.03 -12.38
C ILE A 249 0.03 6.23 -12.81
N VAL A 250 0.26 5.02 -13.29
CA VAL A 250 -0.79 4.16 -13.82
C VAL A 250 -0.70 2.80 -13.17
N THR A 251 -1.81 2.37 -12.56
CA THR A 251 -2.04 0.95 -12.28
C THR A 251 -3.07 0.41 -13.27
N PHE A 252 -3.36 -0.87 -13.21
CA PHE A 252 -4.53 -1.34 -13.96
C PHE A 252 -5.80 -0.64 -13.48
N ASN A 253 -5.93 -0.29 -12.21
CA ASN A 253 -7.15 0.25 -11.63
C ASN A 253 -7.21 1.77 -11.54
N TYR A 254 -6.06 2.44 -11.52
CA TYR A 254 -5.99 3.89 -11.33
C TYR A 254 -5.13 4.57 -12.38
N TYR A 255 -5.53 5.78 -12.74
CA TYR A 255 -4.69 6.76 -13.42
C TYR A 255 -4.56 7.97 -12.51
N ILE A 256 -3.34 8.46 -12.34
CA ILE A 256 -3.01 9.51 -11.38
C ILE A 256 -2.07 10.50 -12.05
N SER A 257 -2.46 11.77 -12.17
CA SER A 257 -1.61 12.83 -12.68
C SER A 257 -1.88 14.16 -11.98
N ASN A 258 -1.06 15.16 -12.30
CA ASN A 258 -1.30 16.53 -11.86
C ASN A 258 -2.55 17.09 -12.52
N GLY A 259 -3.63 17.17 -11.75
CA GLY A 259 -4.89 17.75 -12.13
C GLY A 259 -5.92 16.80 -12.71
N TYR A 260 -5.61 15.50 -12.78
CA TYR A 260 -6.57 14.48 -13.19
C TYR A 260 -6.30 13.15 -12.49
N VAL A 261 -7.34 12.56 -11.92
CA VAL A 261 -7.34 11.18 -11.43
C VAL A 261 -8.51 10.42 -12.04
N ALA A 262 -8.33 9.13 -12.30
CA ALA A 262 -9.41 8.23 -12.71
C ALA A 262 -9.31 6.89 -12.01
N ARG A 263 -10.48 6.28 -11.81
CA ARG A 263 -10.67 4.97 -11.21
C ARG A 263 -11.44 4.08 -12.16
N ARG A 264 -10.96 2.84 -12.36
CA ARG A 264 -11.72 1.82 -13.08
C ARG A 264 -13.03 1.54 -12.33
N SER A 265 -14.15 1.54 -13.04
CA SER A 265 -15.48 1.31 -12.42
C SER A 265 -15.58 -0.01 -11.65
N GLN A 266 -14.95 -1.08 -12.13
CA GLN A 266 -14.81 -2.35 -11.41
C GLN A 266 -13.33 -2.69 -11.26
N LEU A 267 -12.85 -2.78 -10.02
CA LEU A 267 -11.43 -3.03 -9.79
C LEU A 267 -11.04 -4.46 -10.18
N LEU A 268 -9.98 -4.58 -10.97
CA LEU A 268 -9.38 -5.87 -11.29
C LEU A 268 -8.50 -6.33 -10.14
N LYS A 269 -8.51 -7.64 -9.91
CA LYS A 269 -7.65 -8.29 -8.93
C LYS A 269 -6.18 -8.05 -9.27
N VAL A 270 -5.36 -7.94 -8.23
CA VAL A 270 -3.91 -7.91 -8.37
C VAL A 270 -3.44 -9.21 -9.03
N ALA A 271 -2.50 -9.10 -9.98
CA ALA A 271 -2.01 -10.25 -10.71
C ALA A 271 -1.15 -11.16 -9.80
N HIS A 272 -1.32 -12.48 -9.94
CA HIS A 272 -0.49 -13.49 -9.28
C HIS A 272 0.22 -14.40 -10.29
N SER A 273 -0.05 -14.22 -11.58
CA SER A 273 0.53 -14.99 -12.67
C SER A 273 0.63 -14.14 -13.95
N GLU A 274 1.48 -14.56 -14.89
CA GLU A 274 1.53 -13.95 -16.23
C GLU A 274 0.20 -14.01 -16.96
N LYS A 275 -0.58 -15.08 -16.74
CA LYS A 275 -1.93 -15.23 -17.32
C LYS A 275 -2.86 -14.12 -16.82
N ASP A 276 -2.77 -13.77 -15.54
CA ASP A 276 -3.54 -12.65 -14.98
C ASP A 276 -3.14 -11.34 -15.64
N LEU A 277 -1.84 -11.09 -15.81
CA LEU A 277 -1.34 -9.89 -16.48
C LEU A 277 -1.86 -9.78 -17.91
N LYS A 278 -1.76 -10.85 -18.71
CA LYS A 278 -2.28 -10.91 -20.09
C LYS A 278 -3.77 -10.60 -20.14
N TYR A 279 -4.55 -11.19 -19.24
CA TYR A 279 -5.98 -10.87 -19.12
C TYR A 279 -6.21 -9.39 -18.79
N LYS A 280 -5.47 -8.82 -17.83
CA LYS A 280 -5.64 -7.42 -17.41
C LYS A 280 -5.30 -6.42 -18.52
N PHE A 281 -4.30 -6.70 -19.37
CA PHE A 281 -4.00 -5.87 -20.54
C PHE A 281 -5.12 -5.89 -21.58
N THR A 282 -5.73 -7.05 -21.82
CA THR A 282 -6.86 -7.16 -22.77
C THR A 282 -8.19 -6.65 -22.19
N ASN A 283 -8.34 -6.60 -20.87
CA ASN A 283 -9.55 -6.12 -20.22
C ASN A 283 -9.58 -4.59 -20.11
N LEU A 284 -10.11 -3.95 -21.15
CA LEU A 284 -10.23 -2.49 -21.23
C LEU A 284 -11.52 -1.95 -20.59
N LYS A 285 -12.38 -2.81 -20.03
CA LYS A 285 -13.67 -2.39 -19.47
C LYS A 285 -13.47 -1.48 -18.26
N GLY A 286 -14.31 -0.46 -18.19
CA GLY A 286 -14.34 0.47 -17.06
C GLY A 286 -13.21 1.50 -17.00
N LEU A 287 -12.28 1.51 -17.95
CA LEU A 287 -11.21 2.51 -18.04
C LEU A 287 -11.72 3.83 -18.61
N ARG A 288 -11.11 4.94 -18.17
CA ARG A 288 -11.32 6.28 -18.74
C ARG A 288 -10.33 6.58 -19.86
N LYS A 289 -10.62 7.57 -20.71
CA LYS A 289 -9.86 7.85 -21.94
C LYS A 289 -8.34 7.92 -21.71
N ALA A 290 -7.86 8.78 -20.80
CA ALA A 290 -6.44 8.92 -20.51
C ALA A 290 -5.80 7.63 -19.97
N HIS A 291 -6.54 6.90 -19.14
CA HIS A 291 -6.10 5.61 -18.59
C HIS A 291 -6.02 4.53 -19.67
N LEU A 292 -7.07 4.43 -20.50
CA LEU A 292 -7.20 3.52 -21.63
C LEU A 292 -6.08 3.70 -22.66
N GLU A 293 -5.75 4.95 -22.99
CA GLU A 293 -4.69 5.27 -23.94
C GLU A 293 -3.32 4.74 -23.49
N ILE A 294 -3.03 4.77 -22.19
CA ILE A 294 -1.79 4.19 -21.66
C ILE A 294 -1.85 2.67 -21.66
N ILE A 295 -2.92 2.06 -21.13
CA ILE A 295 -3.03 0.59 -21.07
C ILE A 295 -2.95 -0.03 -22.48
N LYS A 296 -3.56 0.60 -23.49
CA LYS A 296 -3.48 0.15 -24.91
C LYS A 296 -2.08 0.24 -25.52
N LYS A 297 -1.21 1.13 -25.03
CA LYS A 297 0.18 1.23 -25.51
C LYS A 297 1.07 0.14 -24.93
N MET A 298 0.62 -0.52 -23.86
CA MET A 298 1.40 -1.51 -23.11
C MET A 298 1.04 -2.96 -23.43
N GLY A 299 -0.21 -3.21 -23.84
CA GLY A 299 -0.71 -4.54 -24.23
C GLY A 299 -0.63 -4.76 -25.74
#